data_AF-A0A8S3HQ97-F1
#
_entry.id   AF-A0A8S3HQ97-F1
#
_cell.length_a   1.000
_cell.length_b   1.000
_cell.length_c   1.000
_cell.angle_alpha   90.00
_cell.angle_beta   90.00
_cell.angle_gamma   90.00
#
_symmetry.space_group_name_H-M   'P 1'
#
loop_
_entity.id
_entity.type
_entity.pdbx_description
1 polymer ?
#
loop_
_entity_poly.entity_id
_entity_poly.type
_entity_poly.pdbx_seq_one_letter_code
_entity_poly.pdbx_strand_id
1 'polypeptide(L)'
;IFIRDSTNCVLATVCQQFRTRDCRDTHVYLSCASQPIIESSHNLKFGCLTLNYDNLAEQYKSADISPWNNNWGNIHDFTSVPDGKNYSLLDKAESVFQHLPVPADPSCSHLNIKDDNDTSVTPYTYGQLYHDRHEE
;
A
#
# COMPACT_ATOMS: atom_id res chain seq x y z
N ILE A 1 8.99 7.14 -2.15
CA ILE A 1 8.79 6.39 -3.41
C ILE A 1 8.03 7.28 -4.39
N PHE A 2 8.47 7.31 -5.64
CA PHE A 2 7.78 8.04 -6.71
C PHE A 2 7.67 7.17 -7.96
N ILE A 3 6.44 6.92 -8.42
CA ILE A 3 6.15 6.11 -9.61
C ILE A 3 5.64 7.03 -10.72
N ARG A 4 6.14 6.81 -11.94
CA ARG A 4 5.78 7.59 -13.12
C ARG A 4 5.54 6.69 -14.32
N ASP A 5 4.64 7.12 -15.21
CA ASP A 5 4.46 6.53 -16.55
C ASP A 5 4.31 5.00 -16.51
N SER A 6 3.54 4.50 -15.54
CA SER A 6 3.42 3.07 -15.23
C SER A 6 1.99 2.59 -15.42
N THR A 7 1.80 1.38 -15.92
CA THR A 7 0.46 0.81 -16.15
C THR A 7 0.46 -0.66 -15.77
N ASN A 8 -0.64 -1.15 -15.21
CA ASN A 8 -0.83 -2.56 -14.84
C ASN A 8 0.27 -3.06 -13.88
N CYS A 9 0.47 -2.32 -12.79
CA CYS A 9 1.51 -2.60 -11.80
C CYS A 9 0.90 -3.06 -10.47
N VAL A 10 1.67 -3.84 -9.72
CA VAL A 10 1.38 -4.17 -8.34
C VAL A 10 2.59 -3.81 -7.50
N LEU A 11 2.37 -3.08 -6.42
CA LEU A 11 3.43 -2.61 -5.53
C LEU A 11 3.06 -2.93 -4.08
N ALA A 12 4.01 -3.49 -3.35
CA ALA A 12 3.99 -3.57 -1.89
C ALA A 12 5.16 -2.75 -1.36
N THR A 13 4.91 -1.66 -0.63
CA THR A 13 5.98 -0.75 -0.21
C THR A 13 5.75 -0.08 1.13
N VAL A 14 6.87 0.21 1.79
CA VAL A 14 6.98 1.07 2.96
C VAL A 14 7.73 2.33 2.56
N CYS A 15 7.25 3.51 2.92
CA CYS A 15 7.98 4.73 2.64
C CYS A 15 7.56 5.92 3.51
N GLN A 16 8.40 6.94 3.59
CA GLN A 16 8.03 8.20 4.24
C GLN A 16 7.04 9.02 3.40
N GLN A 17 7.26 9.08 2.08
CA GLN A 17 6.40 9.79 1.14
C GLN A 17 6.12 8.90 -0.07
N PHE A 18 4.86 8.85 -0.48
CA PHE A 18 4.40 8.14 -1.67
C PHE A 18 3.83 9.13 -2.67
N ARG A 19 4.29 9.05 -3.92
CA ARG A 19 3.81 9.88 -5.03
C ARG A 19 3.60 9.00 -6.26
N THR A 20 2.57 9.31 -7.04
CA THR A 20 2.40 8.77 -8.39
C THR A 20 2.12 9.91 -9.36
N ARG A 21 2.55 9.75 -10.62
CA ARG A 21 2.14 10.61 -11.72
C ARG A 21 1.98 9.80 -12.98
N ASP A 22 0.94 10.05 -13.77
CA ASP A 22 0.75 9.39 -15.06
C ASP A 22 0.66 7.84 -14.94
N CYS A 23 0.07 7.34 -13.85
CA CYS A 23 -0.08 5.91 -13.57
C CYS A 23 -1.50 5.39 -13.84
N ARG A 24 -1.63 4.13 -14.28
CA ARG A 24 -2.93 3.49 -14.56
C ARG A 24 -3.01 2.06 -14.04
N ASP A 25 -4.20 1.62 -13.64
CA ASP A 25 -4.50 0.23 -13.30
C ASP A 25 -3.48 -0.38 -12.33
N THR A 26 -3.26 0.29 -11.19
CA THR A 26 -2.16 -0.07 -10.27
C THR A 26 -2.69 -0.40 -8.89
N HIS A 27 -2.29 -1.55 -8.35
CA HIS A 27 -2.56 -1.94 -6.96
C HIS A 27 -1.36 -1.56 -6.09
N VAL A 28 -1.61 -0.84 -4.99
CA VAL A 28 -0.58 -0.36 -4.07
C VAL A 28 -0.93 -0.79 -2.65
N TYR A 29 -0.20 -1.77 -2.13
CA TYR A 29 -0.20 -2.14 -0.72
C TYR A 29 0.83 -1.29 0.00
N LEU A 30 0.34 -0.37 0.85
CA LEU A 30 1.13 0.76 1.32
C LEU A 30 1.23 0.80 2.84
N SER A 31 2.43 1.10 3.33
CA SER A 31 2.66 1.72 4.63
C SER A 31 3.37 3.06 4.40
N CYS A 32 2.69 4.18 4.71
CA CYS A 32 3.21 5.52 4.39
C CYS A 32 3.14 6.47 5.57
N ALA A 33 4.28 7.07 5.93
CA ALA A 33 4.36 7.99 7.06
C ALA A 33 3.63 9.33 6.84
N SER A 34 3.50 9.75 5.58
CA SER A 34 2.77 10.96 5.18
C SER A 34 1.54 10.63 4.33
N GLN A 35 0.71 11.64 4.05
CA GLN A 35 -0.38 11.55 3.10
C GLN A 35 0.14 11.13 1.70
N PRO A 36 -0.31 9.99 1.12
CA PRO A 36 0.04 9.60 -0.24
C PRO A 36 -0.58 10.53 -1.27
N ILE A 37 0.14 10.78 -2.36
CA ILE A 37 -0.26 11.73 -3.41
C ILE A 37 -0.38 11.01 -4.75
N ILE A 38 -1.44 11.34 -5.50
CA ILE A 38 -1.64 10.93 -6.89
C ILE A 38 -1.89 12.16 -7.77
N GLU A 39 -1.47 12.07 -9.04
CA GLU A 39 -1.61 13.12 -10.04
C GLU A 39 -1.70 12.48 -11.43
N SER A 40 -2.59 12.96 -12.30
CA SER A 40 -2.81 12.48 -13.68
C SER A 40 -2.92 10.96 -13.80
N SER A 41 -3.40 10.30 -12.74
CA SER A 41 -3.41 8.85 -12.60
C SER A 41 -4.84 8.36 -12.46
N HIS A 42 -5.13 7.11 -12.88
CA HIS A 42 -6.49 6.59 -12.94
C HIS A 42 -6.55 5.11 -12.55
N ASN A 43 -7.65 4.69 -11.93
CA ASN A 43 -7.87 3.32 -11.46
C ASN A 43 -6.72 2.80 -10.56
N LEU A 44 -6.32 3.62 -9.58
CA LEU A 44 -5.38 3.22 -8.54
C LEU A 44 -6.14 2.56 -7.40
N LYS A 45 -5.66 1.43 -6.88
CA LYS A 45 -6.26 0.79 -5.71
C LYS A 45 -5.26 0.72 -4.58
N PHE A 46 -5.61 1.25 -3.43
CA PHE A 46 -4.74 1.29 -2.26
C PHE A 46 -5.21 0.29 -1.21
N GLY A 47 -4.31 -0.50 -0.67
CA GLY A 47 -4.56 -1.40 0.47
C GLY A 47 -3.57 -1.16 1.60
N CYS A 48 -3.94 -1.50 2.82
CA CYS A 48 -3.00 -1.52 3.94
C CYS A 48 -1.94 -2.59 3.68
N LEU A 49 -0.66 -2.24 3.75
CA LEU A 49 0.40 -3.24 3.66
C LEU A 49 0.39 -4.12 4.92
N THR A 50 0.03 -5.39 4.76
CA THR A 50 0.16 -6.42 5.78
C THR A 50 1.09 -7.51 5.29
N LEU A 51 2.33 -7.47 5.78
CA LEU A 51 3.40 -8.35 5.35
C LEU A 51 4.40 -8.52 6.49
N ASN A 52 4.96 -9.70 6.61
CA ASN A 52 6.11 -9.98 7.44
C ASN A 52 7.11 -10.87 6.72
N TYR A 53 8.39 -10.63 6.99
CA TYR A 53 9.49 -11.50 6.58
C TYR A 53 10.68 -11.23 7.50
N ASP A 54 11.63 -12.15 7.51
CA ASP A 54 12.80 -12.06 8.38
C ASP A 54 13.58 -10.78 8.09
N ASN A 55 13.88 -10.01 9.15
CA ASN A 55 14.54 -8.70 9.14
C ASN A 55 13.67 -7.49 8.74
N LEU A 56 12.40 -7.64 8.35
CA LEU A 56 11.57 -6.48 7.96
C LEU A 56 11.47 -5.44 9.10
N ALA A 57 11.25 -5.85 10.34
CA ALA A 57 11.18 -4.93 11.48
C ALA A 57 12.50 -4.15 11.71
N GLU A 58 13.64 -4.80 11.50
CA GLU A 58 14.95 -4.15 11.59
C GLU A 58 15.16 -3.15 10.46
N GLN A 59 14.65 -3.45 9.27
CA GLN A 59 14.70 -2.54 8.13
C GLN A 59 13.84 -1.29 8.36
N TYR A 60 12.65 -1.42 8.95
CA TYR A 60 11.85 -0.27 9.41
C TYR A 60 12.66 0.64 10.33
N LYS A 61 13.30 0.04 11.34
CA LYS A 61 14.16 0.76 12.29
C LYS A 61 15.34 1.44 11.59
N SER A 62 16.00 0.76 10.66
CA SER A 62 17.14 1.31 9.91
C SER A 62 16.74 2.47 8.99
N ALA A 63 15.51 2.45 8.48
CA ALA A 63 14.95 3.48 7.62
C ALA A 63 14.33 4.66 8.40
N ASP A 64 14.35 4.59 9.74
CA ASP A 64 13.69 5.54 10.64
C ASP A 64 12.19 5.72 10.32
N ILE A 65 11.52 4.59 10.05
CA ILE A 65 10.07 4.54 9.79
C ILE A 65 9.39 3.81 10.93
N SER A 66 8.45 4.49 11.60
CA SER A 66 7.59 3.85 12.60
C SER A 66 6.50 3.03 11.92
N PRO A 67 6.32 1.74 12.26
CA PRO A 67 5.20 0.94 11.74
C PRO A 67 3.83 1.45 12.20
N TRP A 68 3.80 2.29 13.24
CA TRP A 68 2.57 2.89 13.78
C TRP A 68 2.15 4.18 13.06
N ASN A 69 3.03 4.76 12.24
CA ASN A 69 2.70 5.93 11.44
C ASN A 69 2.35 5.49 10.01
N ASN A 70 1.07 5.21 9.77
CA ASN A 70 0.59 4.68 8.50
C ASN A 70 -0.68 5.40 8.00
N ASN A 71 -0.53 6.18 6.93
CA ASN A 71 -1.57 6.99 6.28
C ASN A 71 -2.01 6.39 4.93
N TRP A 72 -1.81 5.09 4.71
CA TRP A 72 -2.03 4.41 3.42
C TRP A 72 -3.36 4.72 2.74
N GLY A 73 -4.44 4.92 3.51
CA GLY A 73 -5.79 5.12 2.99
C GLY A 73 -6.25 6.58 2.90
N ASN A 74 -5.41 7.56 3.27
CA ASN A 74 -5.75 8.99 3.19
C ASN A 74 -5.10 9.62 1.94
N ILE A 75 -5.65 9.36 0.76
CA ILE A 75 -5.03 9.77 -0.51
C ILE A 75 -5.39 11.21 -0.86
N HIS A 76 -4.39 11.99 -1.29
CA HIS A 76 -4.62 13.29 -1.93
C HIS A 76 -4.47 13.17 -3.46
N ASP A 77 -5.52 13.55 -4.18
CA ASP A 77 -5.54 13.57 -5.64
C ASP A 77 -5.49 15.01 -6.16
N PHE A 78 -4.37 15.38 -6.79
CA PHE A 78 -4.18 16.72 -7.39
C PHE A 78 -5.02 16.93 -8.65
N THR A 79 -5.51 15.86 -9.26
CA THR A 79 -6.22 15.83 -10.54
C THR A 79 -7.59 15.16 -10.39
N SER A 80 -8.25 15.42 -9.27
CA SER A 80 -9.58 14.88 -8.99
C SER A 80 -10.57 15.26 -10.08
N VAL A 81 -11.49 14.34 -10.37
CA VAL A 81 -12.54 14.53 -11.37
C VAL A 81 -13.88 14.88 -10.68
N PRO A 82 -14.75 15.69 -11.29
CA PRO A 82 -16.02 16.10 -10.66
C PRO A 82 -16.94 14.94 -10.29
N ASP A 83 -16.97 13.88 -11.10
CA ASP A 83 -17.95 12.79 -11.00
C ASP A 83 -17.33 11.44 -10.59
N GLY A 84 -16.26 11.45 -9.79
CA GLY A 84 -15.65 10.20 -9.32
C GLY A 84 -14.35 10.37 -8.56
N LYS A 85 -13.73 9.23 -8.24
CA LYS A 85 -12.38 9.18 -7.67
C LYS A 85 -11.47 8.44 -8.65
N ASN A 86 -10.24 8.94 -8.80
CA ASN A 86 -9.20 8.25 -9.58
C ASN A 86 -8.59 7.06 -8.83
N TYR A 87 -8.98 6.86 -7.58
CA TYR A 87 -8.54 5.77 -6.73
C TYR A 87 -9.69 5.17 -5.92
N SER A 88 -9.49 3.95 -5.45
CA SER A 88 -10.32 3.30 -4.44
C SER A 88 -9.46 2.66 -3.36
N LEU A 89 -10.09 2.27 -2.25
CA LEU A 89 -9.46 1.53 -1.17
C LEU A 89 -9.87 0.06 -1.23
N LEU A 90 -8.91 -0.84 -1.05
CA LEU A 90 -9.08 -2.29 -0.99
C LEU A 90 -9.54 -2.69 0.41
N ASP A 91 -10.45 -3.67 0.51
CA ASP A 91 -10.89 -4.18 1.81
C ASP A 91 -9.89 -5.18 2.39
N LYS A 92 -10.02 -5.48 3.69
CA LYS A 92 -9.18 -6.43 4.44
C LYS A 92 -9.12 -7.82 3.78
N ALA A 93 -10.18 -8.22 3.08
CA ALA A 93 -10.25 -9.50 2.40
C ALA A 93 -9.27 -9.60 1.19
N GLU A 94 -8.78 -8.47 0.70
CA GLU A 94 -7.91 -8.40 -0.48
C GLU A 94 -6.44 -8.42 -0.08
N SER A 95 -5.91 -9.63 0.19
CA SER A 95 -4.51 -9.84 0.61
C SER A 95 -3.50 -9.43 -0.46
N VAL A 96 -2.30 -9.05 -0.02
CA VAL A 96 -1.14 -8.74 -0.89
C VAL A 96 -0.87 -9.87 -1.89
N PHE A 97 -0.94 -11.13 -1.46
CA PHE A 97 -0.61 -12.29 -2.29
C PHE A 97 -1.63 -12.60 -3.38
N GLN A 98 -2.82 -12.01 -3.35
CA GLN A 98 -3.78 -12.12 -4.46
C GLN A 98 -3.25 -11.45 -5.72
N HIS A 99 -2.47 -10.36 -5.56
CA HIS A 99 -1.94 -9.58 -6.68
C HIS A 99 -0.42 -9.69 -6.81
N LEU A 100 0.30 -9.99 -5.71
CA LEU A 100 1.76 -10.11 -5.67
C LEU A 100 2.16 -11.41 -4.96
N PRO A 101 2.24 -12.55 -5.67
CA PRO A 101 2.56 -13.82 -5.06
C PRO A 101 4.00 -13.84 -4.51
N VAL A 102 4.24 -14.70 -3.52
CA VAL A 102 5.59 -14.93 -2.98
C VAL A 102 6.54 -15.29 -4.13
N PRO A 103 7.75 -14.70 -4.18
CA PRO A 103 8.71 -15.04 -5.22
C PRO A 103 8.99 -16.54 -5.29
N ALA A 104 8.88 -17.12 -6.48
CA ALA A 104 9.14 -18.54 -6.71
C ALA A 104 10.64 -18.88 -6.73
N ASP A 105 11.51 -17.87 -6.74
CA ASP A 105 12.96 -18.07 -6.71
C ASP A 105 13.39 -18.73 -5.38
N PRO A 106 14.04 -19.91 -5.41
CA PRO A 106 14.54 -20.56 -4.21
C PRO A 106 15.50 -19.68 -3.40
N SER A 107 16.17 -18.71 -4.03
CA SER A 107 17.01 -17.74 -3.32
C SER A 107 16.21 -16.92 -2.31
N CYS A 108 14.89 -16.78 -2.47
CA CYS A 108 14.03 -15.99 -1.59
C CYS A 108 13.39 -16.83 -0.47
N SER A 109 13.54 -18.16 -0.46
CA SER A 109 12.87 -19.01 0.54
C SER A 109 13.29 -18.72 1.98
N HIS A 110 14.52 -18.25 2.18
CA HIS A 110 15.04 -17.88 3.50
C HIS A 110 14.37 -16.65 4.12
N LEU A 111 13.61 -15.87 3.33
CA LEU A 111 12.94 -14.67 3.83
C LEU A 111 11.69 -14.99 4.65
N ASN A 112 11.12 -16.19 4.53
CA ASN A 112 9.92 -16.61 5.29
C ASN A 112 8.74 -15.62 5.16
N ILE A 113 8.45 -15.18 3.93
CA ILE A 113 7.46 -14.12 3.64
C ILE A 113 6.04 -14.60 3.94
N LYS A 114 5.27 -13.80 4.69
CA LYS A 114 3.88 -14.05 5.10
C LYS A 114 3.04 -12.77 4.94
N ASP A 115 1.76 -12.93 4.63
CA ASP A 115 0.76 -11.86 4.51
C ASP A 115 -0.29 -11.93 5.64
N ASP A 116 0.13 -12.41 6.81
CA ASP A 116 -0.73 -12.60 7.96
C ASP A 116 -0.87 -11.30 8.79
N ASN A 117 -2.11 -10.94 9.10
CA ASN A 117 -2.44 -9.73 9.85
C ASN A 117 -1.92 -9.77 11.29
N ASP A 118 -1.84 -10.96 11.90
CA ASP A 118 -1.45 -11.10 13.31
C ASP A 118 0.07 -11.00 13.50
N THR A 119 0.84 -11.31 12.44
CA THR A 119 2.31 -11.30 12.47
C THR A 119 2.94 -10.18 11.64
N SER A 120 2.15 -9.39 10.93
CA SER A 120 2.61 -8.23 10.14
C SER A 120 3.36 -7.21 11.00
N VAL A 121 4.46 -6.67 10.45
CA VAL A 121 5.24 -5.60 11.12
C VAL A 121 4.41 -4.31 11.24
N THR A 122 3.62 -4.00 10.21
CA THR A 122 2.64 -2.91 10.26
C THR A 122 1.27 -3.49 10.65
N PRO A 123 0.62 -3.00 11.70
CA PRO A 123 -0.73 -3.46 12.03
C PRO A 123 -1.69 -3.09 10.91
N TYR A 124 -2.64 -3.98 10.62
CA TYR A 124 -3.75 -3.64 9.73
C TYR A 124 -4.57 -2.50 10.34
N THR A 125 -4.81 -1.44 9.56
CA THR A 125 -5.72 -0.35 9.95
C THR A 125 -6.78 -0.18 8.88
N TYR A 126 -7.98 0.25 9.29
CA TYR A 126 -9.06 0.52 8.34
C TYR A 126 -8.88 1.82 7.56
N GLY A 127 -8.04 2.75 8.04
CA GLY A 127 -7.88 4.06 7.43
C GLY A 127 -9.24 4.76 7.24
N GLN A 128 -9.46 5.35 6.07
CA GLN A 128 -10.73 6.02 5.74
C GLN A 128 -11.90 5.05 5.46
N LEU A 129 -11.65 3.75 5.23
CA LEU A 129 -12.73 2.74 5.11
C LEU A 129 -13.58 2.60 6.38
N TYR A 130 -13.09 3.11 7.52
CA TYR A 130 -13.88 3.14 8.75
C TYR A 130 -15.06 4.10 8.63
N HIS A 131 -14.85 5.29 8.04
CA HIS A 131 -15.92 6.28 7.84
C HIS A 131 -16.93 5.79 6.80
N ASP A 132 -16.43 5.29 5.67
CA ASP A 132 -17.27 4.81 4.56
C ASP A 132 -18.20 3.64 4.97
N ARG A 133 -17.86 2.87 6.02
CA ARG A 133 -18.66 1.71 6.48
C ARG A 133 -19.61 1.99 7.64
N HIS A 134 -19.50 3.13 8.31
CA HIS A 134 -20.25 3.42 9.53
C HIS A 134 -21.11 4.70 9.42
N GLU A 135 -21.16 5.32 8.24
CA GLU A 135 -22.06 6.44 7.92
C GLU A 135 -23.27 6.03 7.04
N GLU A 136 -23.52 4.72 6.86
CA GLU A 136 -24.78 4.16 6.33
C GLU A 136 -25.73 3.74 7.47
#